data_AF-A0A4V2G1X0-F1
#
_entry.id   AF-A0A4V2G1X0-F1
#
_cell.length_a   1.000
_cell.length_b   1.000
_cell.length_c   1.000
_cell.angle_alpha   90.00
_cell.angle_beta   90.00
_cell.angle_gamma   90.00
#
_symmetry.space_group_name_H-M   'P 1'
#
loop_
_entity.id
_entity.type
_entity.pdbx_description
1 polymer ?
#
loop_
_entity_poly.entity_id
_entity_poly.type
_entity_poly.pdbx_seq_one_letter_code
_entity_poly.pdbx_strand_id
1 'polypeptide(L)'
;MEDLAGRSYVARIYRVSDRQDIHDFLVGAVERSGGQVLFSSPANRAPLYLGVQTAAGDRLGLLIYHFRMTHNTINNRPADEVRGQMRYGGEATWHAAEHFVGQDVAGVDITLMLGVHVEGDVLVGLQPAIYNPMPLGISFYAKAKSLDVAREQSWAVWEHETKPGKRRTEARSSGLETMVAFTPERLLDYALFERRATDLALDQPLRFSTAQDVASQRLANQGAAAGLHELEQEFSLSSREIIDIIAGRGRLKVAVRGGVAEHHLERTLRADPAVGKVERLDLDALHDFDVTLKDGRELRVECKNASPERYANGDYKVEVQKTRASKGDPASRFYRVDQFDVIAACLYSPTREWAFRYQLTERLTRHSAFGDRLAPMQPVTGTWSRTLAAAGS
;
A
#
# COMPACT_ATOMS: atom_id res chain seq x y z
N MET A 1 8.13 26.84 -20.95
CA MET A 1 6.67 26.89 -20.73
C MET A 1 6.52 26.95 -19.23
N GLU A 2 6.11 28.10 -18.69
CA GLU A 2 5.85 28.24 -17.26
C GLU A 2 4.35 28.50 -17.14
N ASP A 3 3.63 27.52 -16.62
CA ASP A 3 2.56 27.88 -15.68
C ASP A 3 2.39 26.78 -14.62
N LEU A 4 2.58 27.17 -13.37
CA LEU A 4 2.66 26.29 -12.21
C LEU A 4 1.35 26.42 -11.43
N ALA A 5 0.66 25.28 -11.27
CA ALA A 5 -0.77 25.12 -10.95
C ALA A 5 -1.76 25.30 -12.13
N GLY A 6 -1.24 25.50 -13.35
CA GLY A 6 -1.85 25.18 -14.65
C GLY A 6 -0.99 24.18 -15.46
N ARG A 7 -0.45 23.21 -14.72
CA ARG A 7 0.70 22.30 -14.93
C ARG A 7 1.25 22.10 -16.36
N SER A 8 2.53 22.47 -16.55
CA SER A 8 3.31 22.45 -17.81
C SER A 8 4.25 21.23 -18.02
N TYR A 9 3.96 20.07 -17.41
CA TYR A 9 4.79 18.85 -17.60
C TYR A 9 4.31 17.99 -18.79
N VAL A 10 3.19 18.34 -19.42
CA VAL A 10 2.76 17.75 -20.68
C VAL A 10 3.48 18.46 -21.82
N ALA A 11 4.50 17.82 -22.38
CA ALA A 11 5.32 18.40 -23.45
C ALA A 11 4.51 18.80 -24.68
N ARG A 12 3.42 18.07 -24.97
CA ARG A 12 2.56 18.33 -26.14
C ARG A 12 1.13 17.88 -25.94
N ILE A 13 0.19 18.77 -26.27
CA ILE A 13 -1.24 18.46 -26.41
C ILE A 13 -1.55 18.35 -27.90
N TYR A 14 -2.17 17.24 -28.29
CA TYR A 14 -2.58 16.96 -29.67
C TYR A 14 -4.05 17.28 -29.83
N ARG A 15 -4.40 17.92 -30.96
CA ARG A 15 -5.80 17.97 -31.41
C ARG A 15 -6.14 16.64 -32.09
N VAL A 16 -7.24 16.05 -31.69
CA VAL A 16 -7.75 14.77 -32.24
C VAL A 16 -9.21 14.93 -32.64
N SER A 17 -9.64 14.19 -33.66
CA SER A 17 -11.04 14.09 -34.10
C SER A 17 -11.57 12.68 -33.86
N ASP A 18 -12.88 12.51 -33.84
CA ASP A 18 -13.57 11.21 -33.81
C ASP A 18 -13.17 10.34 -32.59
N ARG A 19 -13.08 10.99 -31.43
CA ARG A 19 -12.74 10.38 -30.13
C ARG A 19 -13.85 10.49 -29.08
N GLN A 20 -15.04 10.96 -29.45
CA GLN A 20 -16.13 11.17 -28.48
C GLN A 20 -16.55 9.87 -27.81
N ASP A 21 -16.65 8.78 -28.55
CA ASP A 21 -17.00 7.47 -28.02
C ASP A 21 -15.95 6.90 -27.05
N ILE A 22 -14.64 7.12 -27.31
CA ILE A 22 -13.57 6.73 -26.38
C ILE A 22 -13.60 7.60 -25.13
N HIS A 23 -13.89 8.89 -25.29
CA HIS A 23 -14.05 9.82 -24.18
C HIS A 23 -15.21 9.40 -23.28
N ASP A 24 -16.39 9.18 -23.85
CA ASP A 24 -17.59 8.71 -23.15
C ASP A 24 -17.33 7.35 -22.47
N PHE A 25 -16.62 6.44 -23.16
CA PHE A 25 -16.23 5.15 -22.62
C PHE A 25 -15.35 5.28 -21.37
N LEU A 26 -14.33 6.14 -21.40
CA LEU A 26 -13.41 6.35 -20.27
C LEU A 26 -14.08 7.08 -19.11
N VAL A 27 -14.95 8.06 -19.39
CA VAL A 27 -15.78 8.72 -18.37
C VAL A 27 -16.70 7.69 -17.69
N GLY A 28 -17.43 6.90 -18.48
CA GLY A 28 -18.28 5.84 -17.94
C GLY A 28 -17.49 4.74 -17.22
N ALA A 29 -16.25 4.47 -17.60
CA ALA A 29 -15.38 3.51 -16.91
C ALA A 29 -15.01 3.98 -15.49
N VAL A 30 -14.81 5.30 -15.29
CA VAL A 30 -14.60 5.86 -13.95
C VAL A 30 -15.83 5.60 -13.08
N GLU A 31 -17.03 5.85 -13.60
CA GLU A 31 -18.29 5.63 -12.87
C GLU A 31 -18.52 4.14 -12.58
N ARG A 32 -18.29 3.26 -13.56
CA ARG A 32 -18.36 1.79 -13.38
C ARG A 32 -17.32 1.25 -12.41
N SER A 33 -16.19 1.94 -12.25
CA SER A 33 -15.19 1.65 -11.22
C SER A 33 -15.59 2.13 -9.82
N GLY A 34 -16.77 2.73 -9.65
CA GLY A 34 -17.24 3.30 -8.39
C GLY A 34 -16.71 4.71 -8.09
N GLY A 35 -16.11 5.38 -9.08
CA GLY A 35 -15.66 6.76 -8.94
C GLY A 35 -16.67 7.78 -9.46
N GLN A 36 -16.33 9.05 -9.25
CA GLN A 36 -17.04 10.20 -9.81
C GLN A 36 -16.07 11.03 -10.65
N VAL A 37 -16.50 11.45 -11.84
CA VAL A 37 -15.75 12.42 -12.64
C VAL A 37 -16.07 13.84 -12.14
N LEU A 38 -15.06 14.51 -11.59
CA LEU A 38 -15.14 15.92 -11.14
C LEU A 38 -14.83 16.90 -12.27
N PHE A 39 -13.95 16.49 -13.18
CA PHE A 39 -13.54 17.27 -14.34
C PHE A 39 -13.17 16.36 -15.50
N SER A 40 -13.45 16.80 -16.72
CA SER A 40 -13.02 16.14 -17.94
C SER A 40 -12.58 17.16 -18.98
N SER A 41 -11.39 16.95 -19.56
CA SER A 41 -10.97 17.76 -20.71
C SER A 41 -11.80 17.39 -21.96
N PRO A 42 -11.94 18.29 -22.94
CA PRO A 42 -12.69 18.02 -24.17
C PRO A 42 -12.16 16.79 -24.94
N ALA A 43 -13.07 16.02 -25.56
CA ALA A 43 -12.75 14.82 -26.35
C ALA A 43 -11.84 15.08 -27.56
N ASN A 44 -11.68 16.32 -27.99
CA ASN A 44 -10.83 16.70 -29.13
C ASN A 44 -9.37 16.95 -28.75
N ARG A 45 -8.93 16.49 -27.57
CA ARG A 45 -7.55 16.61 -27.07
C ARG A 45 -6.98 15.27 -26.64
N ALA A 46 -5.68 15.10 -26.85
CA ALA A 46 -4.90 14.03 -26.27
C ALA A 46 -3.60 14.60 -25.65
N PRO A 47 -3.15 14.13 -24.48
CA PRO A 47 -3.86 13.19 -23.60
C PRO A 47 -5.18 13.76 -23.06
N LEU A 48 -6.13 12.88 -22.75
CA LEU A 48 -7.36 13.19 -22.04
C LEU A 48 -7.01 13.37 -20.56
N TYR A 49 -7.42 14.48 -19.95
CA TYR A 49 -7.28 14.67 -18.51
C TYR A 49 -8.64 14.51 -17.82
N LEU A 50 -8.70 13.61 -16.83
CA LEU A 50 -9.85 13.42 -15.95
C LEU A 50 -9.45 13.76 -14.51
N GLY A 51 -10.18 14.68 -13.87
CA GLY A 51 -10.16 14.81 -12.42
C GLY A 51 -11.23 13.90 -11.84
N VAL A 52 -10.84 12.93 -11.02
CA VAL A 52 -11.76 11.92 -10.48
C VAL A 52 -11.73 11.90 -8.96
N GLN A 53 -12.85 11.49 -8.38
CA GLN A 53 -12.96 11.12 -6.98
C GLN A 53 -13.23 9.62 -6.88
N THR A 54 -12.51 8.89 -6.03
CA THR A 54 -12.79 7.47 -5.78
C THR A 54 -13.99 7.32 -4.82
N ALA A 55 -14.54 6.11 -4.71
CA ALA A 55 -15.58 5.80 -3.71
C ALA A 55 -15.13 6.12 -2.26
N ALA A 56 -13.82 6.01 -1.99
CA ALA A 56 -13.22 6.33 -0.69
C ALA A 56 -12.99 7.84 -0.47
N GLY A 57 -13.34 8.68 -1.44
CA GLY A 57 -13.20 10.14 -1.36
C GLY A 57 -11.87 10.70 -1.86
N ASP A 58 -10.89 9.87 -2.22
CA ASP A 58 -9.60 10.30 -2.75
C ASP A 58 -9.77 11.03 -4.08
N ARG A 59 -9.03 12.12 -4.28
CA ARG A 59 -9.01 12.86 -5.55
C ARG A 59 -7.75 12.51 -6.35
N LEU A 60 -7.94 12.11 -7.60
CA LEU A 60 -6.87 11.75 -8.53
C LEU A 60 -6.98 12.58 -9.80
N GLY A 61 -5.85 12.99 -10.36
CA GLY A 61 -5.77 13.42 -11.76
C GLY A 61 -5.32 12.26 -12.63
N LEU A 62 -6.04 11.95 -13.70
CA LEU A 62 -5.69 10.91 -14.66
C LEU A 62 -5.29 11.57 -15.98
N LEU A 63 -4.03 11.43 -16.38
CA LEU A 63 -3.51 11.90 -17.65
C LEU A 63 -3.42 10.73 -18.63
N ILE A 64 -4.42 10.60 -19.50
CA ILE A 64 -4.67 9.38 -20.29
C ILE A 64 -4.28 9.57 -21.75
N TYR A 65 -3.24 8.87 -22.18
CA TYR A 65 -2.90 8.66 -23.59
C TYR A 65 -3.68 7.45 -24.10
N HIS A 66 -4.82 7.69 -24.76
CA HIS A 66 -5.70 6.63 -25.24
C HIS A 66 -5.54 6.35 -26.75
N PHE A 67 -5.60 5.07 -27.12
CA PHE A 67 -5.49 4.60 -28.50
C PHE A 67 -6.60 3.61 -28.82
N ARG A 68 -7.36 3.86 -29.89
CA ARG A 68 -8.41 2.91 -30.32
C ARG A 68 -7.78 1.57 -30.66
N MET A 69 -8.39 0.51 -30.15
CA MET A 69 -8.13 -0.87 -30.54
C MET A 69 -9.28 -1.40 -31.39
N THR A 70 -8.96 -2.12 -32.47
CA THR A 70 -9.96 -2.72 -33.37
C THR A 70 -9.59 -4.16 -33.73
N HIS A 71 -10.61 -5.01 -33.84
CA HIS A 71 -10.50 -6.36 -34.38
C HIS A 71 -10.97 -6.35 -35.84
N ASN A 72 -10.02 -6.14 -36.76
CA ASN A 72 -10.29 -6.17 -38.20
C ASN A 72 -9.59 -7.39 -38.80
N THR A 73 -10.37 -8.29 -39.40
CA THR A 73 -9.85 -9.40 -40.21
C THR A 73 -9.30 -8.83 -41.51
N ILE A 74 -7.97 -8.79 -41.65
CA ILE A 74 -7.29 -8.35 -42.86
C ILE A 74 -6.40 -9.49 -43.38
N ASN A 75 -6.27 -9.59 -44.70
CA ASN A 75 -5.41 -10.59 -45.33
C ASN A 75 -3.95 -10.47 -44.80
N ASN A 76 -3.32 -11.59 -44.47
CA ASN A 76 -1.96 -11.70 -43.90
C ASN A 76 -1.80 -11.28 -42.43
N ARG A 77 -2.88 -11.24 -41.64
CA ARG A 77 -2.80 -11.00 -40.19
C ARG A 77 -3.39 -12.16 -39.40
N PRO A 78 -2.78 -12.54 -38.25
CA PRO A 78 -3.41 -13.50 -37.35
C PRO A 78 -4.80 -13.03 -36.94
N ALA A 79 -5.80 -13.91 -37.11
CA ALA A 79 -7.19 -13.60 -36.79
C ALA A 79 -7.42 -13.44 -35.27
N ASP A 80 -6.47 -13.89 -34.45
CA ASP A 80 -6.51 -13.88 -32.99
C ASP A 80 -5.92 -12.61 -32.37
N GLU A 81 -5.80 -11.51 -33.12
CA GLU A 81 -5.18 -10.28 -32.62
C GLU A 81 -6.09 -9.04 -32.70
N VAL A 82 -6.20 -8.33 -31.59
CA VAL A 82 -6.77 -6.98 -31.54
C VAL A 82 -5.62 -5.97 -31.60
N ARG A 83 -5.71 -5.00 -32.51
CA ARG A 83 -4.64 -4.02 -32.77
C ARG A 83 -4.99 -2.67 -32.21
N GLY A 84 -4.07 -2.08 -31.45
CA GLY A 84 -4.05 -0.65 -31.17
C GLY A 84 -3.06 0.07 -32.08
N GLN A 85 -3.42 1.27 -32.56
CA GLN A 85 -2.53 2.13 -33.34
C GLN A 85 -2.18 3.40 -32.55
N MET A 86 -0.88 3.64 -32.36
CA MET A 86 -0.40 4.82 -31.65
C MET A 86 -0.31 6.00 -32.63
N ARG A 87 -1.40 6.78 -32.73
CA ARG A 87 -1.51 7.88 -33.68
C ARG A 87 -2.09 9.13 -33.05
N TYR A 88 -1.31 10.20 -33.06
CA TYR A 88 -1.75 11.56 -32.78
C TYR A 88 -1.16 12.53 -33.80
N GLY A 89 -1.95 13.51 -34.25
CA GLY A 89 -1.54 14.40 -35.33
C GLY A 89 -1.33 13.69 -36.68
N GLY A 90 -0.84 14.43 -37.67
CA GLY A 90 -0.54 13.90 -39.00
C GLY A 90 0.82 13.21 -39.08
N GLU A 91 0.96 12.24 -39.99
CA GLU A 91 2.18 11.43 -40.18
C GLU A 91 3.44 12.28 -40.44
N ALA A 92 3.30 13.39 -41.17
CA ALA A 92 4.37 14.35 -41.40
C ALA A 92 4.99 14.94 -40.11
N THR A 93 4.24 14.91 -38.99
CA THR A 93 4.71 15.45 -37.71
C THR A 93 5.39 14.42 -36.82
N TRP A 94 5.24 13.12 -37.10
CA TRP A 94 5.72 12.04 -36.21
C TRP A 94 7.25 11.93 -36.17
N HIS A 95 7.93 12.34 -37.24
CA HIS A 95 9.39 12.32 -37.34
C HIS A 95 10.02 13.71 -37.19
N ALA A 96 9.19 14.74 -37.06
CA ALA A 96 9.65 16.12 -36.99
C ALA A 96 10.16 16.51 -35.58
N ALA A 97 9.74 15.78 -34.54
CA ALA A 97 10.16 16.01 -33.15
C ALA A 97 9.97 14.74 -32.31
N GLU A 98 10.62 14.70 -31.14
CA GLU A 98 10.31 13.69 -30.12
C GLU A 98 8.97 13.99 -29.44
N HIS A 99 8.25 12.92 -29.11
CA HIS A 99 6.90 12.98 -28.55
C HIS A 99 6.91 12.49 -27.11
N PHE A 100 7.45 13.27 -26.18
CA PHE A 100 7.54 12.85 -24.78
C PHE A 100 6.18 12.61 -24.13
N VAL A 101 6.12 11.55 -23.32
CA VAL A 101 4.98 11.24 -22.47
C VAL A 101 5.07 12.13 -21.23
N GLY A 102 4.00 12.88 -20.94
CA GLY A 102 3.92 13.73 -19.75
C GLY A 102 4.01 12.90 -18.47
N GLN A 103 4.84 13.35 -17.52
CA GLN A 103 5.02 12.74 -16.20
C GLN A 103 4.94 13.83 -15.13
N ASP A 104 4.06 13.63 -14.14
CA ASP A 104 3.95 14.57 -13.03
C ASP A 104 5.01 14.28 -11.96
N VAL A 105 6.00 15.16 -11.87
CA VAL A 105 7.09 15.05 -10.89
C VAL A 105 6.57 15.21 -9.45
N ALA A 106 5.41 15.85 -9.25
CA ALA A 106 4.82 16.01 -7.92
C ALA A 106 4.03 14.78 -7.45
N GLY A 107 3.79 13.79 -8.32
CA GLY A 107 3.06 12.56 -7.99
C GLY A 107 1.56 12.78 -7.72
N VAL A 108 0.98 13.87 -8.21
CA VAL A 108 -0.46 14.17 -8.05
C VAL A 108 -1.27 13.56 -9.20
N ASP A 109 -0.76 13.68 -10.43
CA ASP A 109 -1.40 13.13 -11.62
C ASP A 109 -0.78 11.78 -12.01
N ILE A 110 -1.64 10.84 -12.37
CA ILE A 110 -1.26 9.50 -12.80
C ILE A 110 -1.30 9.46 -14.32
N THR A 111 -0.14 9.22 -14.94
CA THR A 111 -0.06 9.03 -16.39
C THR A 111 -0.43 7.61 -16.77
N LEU A 112 -1.44 7.47 -17.64
CA LEU A 112 -1.90 6.19 -18.18
C LEU A 112 -1.68 6.14 -19.68
N MET A 113 -1.21 5.01 -20.20
CA MET A 113 -1.22 4.72 -21.64
C MET A 113 -2.14 3.54 -21.90
N LEU A 114 -3.26 3.78 -22.59
CA LEU A 114 -4.36 2.83 -22.72
C LEU A 114 -4.67 2.52 -24.17
N GLY A 115 -4.69 1.24 -24.52
CA GLY A 115 -5.50 0.73 -25.62
C GLY A 115 -6.95 0.61 -25.19
N VAL A 116 -7.88 1.15 -25.99
CA VAL A 116 -9.32 1.14 -25.69
C VAL A 116 -10.04 0.38 -26.78
N HIS A 117 -10.55 -0.81 -26.45
CA HIS A 117 -11.40 -1.58 -27.34
C HIS A 117 -12.87 -1.38 -26.92
N VAL A 118 -13.49 -0.34 -27.47
CA VAL A 118 -14.87 0.05 -27.11
C VAL A 118 -15.86 -1.07 -27.42
N GLU A 119 -15.75 -1.69 -28.60
CA GLU A 119 -16.66 -2.76 -29.02
C GLU A 119 -16.49 -4.04 -28.18
N GLY A 120 -15.29 -4.26 -27.65
CA GLY A 120 -14.98 -5.40 -26.80
C GLY A 120 -15.16 -5.13 -25.30
N ASP A 121 -15.52 -3.90 -24.90
CA ASP A 121 -15.61 -3.44 -23.50
C ASP A 121 -14.38 -3.79 -22.65
N VAL A 122 -13.17 -3.58 -23.21
CA VAL A 122 -11.89 -3.89 -22.56
C VAL A 122 -10.87 -2.79 -22.80
N LEU A 123 -10.06 -2.54 -21.77
CA LEU A 123 -8.88 -1.69 -21.82
C LEU A 123 -7.60 -2.52 -21.75
N VAL A 124 -6.53 -2.02 -22.37
CA VAL A 124 -5.19 -2.60 -22.30
C VAL A 124 -4.21 -1.53 -21.84
N GLY A 125 -3.64 -1.73 -20.66
CA GLY A 125 -2.60 -0.90 -20.08
C GLY A 125 -1.22 -1.16 -20.68
N LEU A 126 -0.56 -0.08 -21.12
CA LEU A 126 0.83 -0.06 -21.56
C LEU A 126 1.67 0.71 -20.53
N GLN A 127 2.95 0.35 -20.37
CA GLN A 127 3.81 1.03 -19.41
C GLN A 127 4.32 2.38 -19.95
N PRO A 128 3.96 3.53 -19.34
CA PRO A 128 4.34 4.84 -19.86
C PRO A 128 5.85 5.03 -20.03
N ALA A 129 6.66 4.49 -19.11
CA ALA A 129 8.12 4.61 -19.14
C ALA A 129 8.77 3.92 -20.36
N ILE A 130 8.21 2.79 -20.83
CA ILE A 130 8.75 2.05 -22.01
C ILE A 130 8.43 2.80 -23.31
N TYR A 131 7.30 3.52 -23.32
CA TYR A 131 6.84 4.29 -24.47
C TYR A 131 7.19 5.77 -24.36
N ASN A 132 8.23 6.13 -23.59
CA ASN A 132 8.75 7.49 -23.54
C ASN A 132 10.16 7.54 -24.17
N PRO A 133 10.38 8.30 -25.26
CA PRO A 133 9.41 9.07 -26.04
C PRO A 133 8.37 8.20 -26.77
N MET A 134 7.16 8.74 -26.98
CA MET A 134 6.03 8.04 -27.58
C MET A 134 6.27 7.73 -29.06
N PRO A 135 6.29 6.44 -29.47
CA PRO A 135 6.59 6.06 -30.83
C PRO A 135 5.35 6.17 -31.73
N LEU A 136 5.02 7.38 -32.19
CA LEU A 136 3.89 7.57 -33.10
C LEU A 136 4.06 6.80 -34.42
N GLY A 137 2.95 6.30 -34.95
CA GLY A 137 2.89 5.52 -36.19
C GLY A 137 3.09 4.02 -36.03
N ILE A 138 3.36 3.53 -34.81
CA ILE A 138 3.46 2.09 -34.55
C ILE A 138 2.12 1.47 -34.17
N SER A 139 2.13 0.15 -34.02
CA SER A 139 1.00 -0.59 -33.47
C SER A 139 1.45 -1.50 -32.34
N PHE A 140 0.55 -1.72 -31.41
CA PHE A 140 0.65 -2.75 -30.38
C PHE A 140 -0.51 -3.73 -30.54
N TYR A 141 -0.35 -4.91 -29.98
CA TYR A 141 -1.26 -6.03 -30.21
C TYR A 141 -1.55 -6.74 -28.91
N ALA A 142 -2.80 -7.13 -28.74
CA ALA A 142 -3.22 -8.07 -27.71
C ALA A 142 -3.82 -9.30 -28.38
N LYS A 143 -3.54 -10.48 -27.84
CA LYS A 143 -4.18 -11.71 -28.27
C LYS A 143 -5.64 -11.71 -27.81
N ALA A 144 -6.55 -12.13 -28.68
CA ALA A 144 -7.97 -12.24 -28.39
C ALA A 144 -8.19 -13.04 -27.10
N LYS A 145 -7.49 -14.17 -26.96
CA LYS A 145 -7.51 -15.00 -25.74
C LYS A 145 -7.20 -14.20 -24.46
N SER A 146 -6.22 -13.30 -24.48
CA SER A 146 -5.89 -12.49 -23.29
C SER A 146 -6.99 -11.49 -22.96
N LEU A 147 -7.64 -10.93 -23.98
CA LEU A 147 -8.81 -10.06 -23.78
C LEU A 147 -10.03 -10.84 -23.32
N ASP A 148 -10.21 -12.08 -23.79
CA ASP A 148 -11.27 -12.97 -23.34
C ASP A 148 -11.13 -13.27 -21.85
N VAL A 149 -9.91 -13.61 -21.39
CA VAL A 149 -9.61 -13.76 -19.96
C VAL A 149 -9.92 -12.48 -19.19
N ALA A 150 -9.55 -11.31 -19.71
CA ALA A 150 -9.87 -10.05 -19.05
C ALA A 150 -11.38 -9.80 -18.96
N ARG A 151 -12.17 -10.19 -19.96
CA ARG A 151 -13.64 -10.07 -19.92
C ARG A 151 -14.25 -11.02 -18.90
N GLU A 152 -13.76 -12.25 -18.84
CA GLU A 152 -14.24 -13.28 -17.92
C GLU A 152 -13.87 -13.00 -16.46
N GLN A 153 -12.68 -12.46 -16.22
CA GLN A 153 -12.09 -12.29 -14.88
C GLN A 153 -11.98 -10.82 -14.45
N SER A 154 -12.47 -9.90 -15.27
CA SER A 154 -12.26 -8.44 -15.18
C SER A 154 -10.80 -7.99 -15.30
N TRP A 155 -9.82 -8.90 -15.30
CA TRP A 155 -8.39 -8.58 -15.27
C TRP A 155 -7.56 -9.73 -15.86
N ALA A 156 -6.57 -9.41 -16.68
CA ALA A 156 -5.60 -10.36 -17.21
C ALA A 156 -4.21 -9.72 -17.28
N VAL A 157 -3.19 -10.48 -16.90
CA VAL A 157 -1.78 -10.05 -16.96
C VAL A 157 -1.01 -11.07 -17.78
N TRP A 158 -0.15 -10.60 -18.69
CA TRP A 158 0.75 -11.45 -19.44
C TRP A 158 2.05 -10.70 -19.79
N GLU A 159 3.06 -11.46 -20.20
CA GLU A 159 4.31 -10.90 -20.71
C GLU A 159 4.26 -10.83 -22.24
N HIS A 160 4.72 -9.71 -22.78
CA HIS A 160 4.89 -9.49 -24.21
C HIS A 160 6.38 -9.37 -24.53
N GLU A 161 6.87 -10.21 -25.44
CA GLU A 161 8.23 -10.10 -25.95
C GLU A 161 8.39 -8.80 -26.76
N THR A 162 9.26 -7.91 -26.30
CA THR A 162 9.62 -6.72 -27.07
C THR A 162 10.75 -7.07 -28.04
N LYS A 163 10.43 -7.08 -29.33
CA LYS A 163 11.40 -7.39 -30.39
C LYS A 163 11.91 -6.13 -31.07
N PRO A 164 13.20 -6.11 -31.48
CA PRO A 164 13.66 -5.17 -32.50
C PRO A 164 12.80 -5.29 -33.76
N GLY A 165 12.60 -4.18 -34.47
CA GLY A 165 11.79 -4.15 -35.68
C GLY A 165 12.62 -3.71 -36.89
N LYS A 166 12.05 -3.82 -38.10
CA LYS A 166 12.72 -3.33 -39.33
C LYS A 166 13.12 -1.83 -39.27
N ARG A 167 12.47 -1.05 -38.39
CA ARG A 167 12.73 0.38 -38.17
C ARG A 167 13.46 0.69 -36.85
N ARG A 168 13.76 -0.30 -36.00
CA ARG A 168 14.41 -0.10 -34.69
C ARG A 168 15.37 -1.25 -34.40
N THR A 169 16.66 -0.93 -34.25
CA THR A 169 17.76 -1.89 -34.02
C THR A 169 17.74 -2.50 -32.61
N GLU A 170 17.12 -1.84 -31.63
CA GLU A 170 17.04 -2.30 -30.24
C GLU A 170 15.59 -2.50 -29.79
N ALA A 171 15.37 -3.42 -28.84
CA ALA A 171 14.07 -3.63 -28.22
C ALA A 171 13.63 -2.42 -27.37
N ARG A 172 12.34 -2.33 -27.03
CA ARG A 172 11.81 -1.23 -26.19
C ARG A 172 12.07 -1.42 -24.70
N SER A 173 12.19 -2.67 -24.29
CA SER A 173 12.57 -3.07 -22.93
C SER A 173 13.67 -4.12 -23.02
N SER A 174 14.17 -4.55 -21.87
CA SER A 174 15.11 -5.67 -21.73
C SER A 174 14.44 -7.03 -22.01
N GLY A 175 13.76 -7.15 -23.15
CA GLY A 175 13.18 -8.40 -23.68
C GLY A 175 11.70 -8.61 -23.43
N LEU A 176 11.17 -8.26 -22.25
CA LEU A 176 9.77 -8.49 -21.88
C LEU A 176 9.07 -7.20 -21.45
N GLU A 177 7.77 -7.11 -21.68
CA GLU A 177 6.89 -6.05 -21.22
C GLU A 177 5.69 -6.68 -20.50
N THR A 178 5.38 -6.22 -19.29
CA THR A 178 4.14 -6.58 -18.60
C THR A 178 2.97 -5.82 -19.22
N MET A 179 2.05 -6.56 -19.85
CA MET A 179 0.78 -6.03 -20.33
C MET A 179 -0.35 -6.41 -19.37
N VAL A 180 -1.29 -5.49 -19.19
CA VAL A 180 -2.47 -5.68 -18.35
C VAL A 180 -3.71 -5.36 -19.16
N ALA A 181 -4.63 -6.31 -19.30
CA ALA A 181 -5.97 -6.04 -19.83
C ALA A 181 -6.98 -6.07 -18.68
N PHE A 182 -7.98 -5.20 -18.74
CA PHE A 182 -8.96 -5.08 -17.68
C PHE A 182 -10.29 -4.53 -18.19
N THR A 183 -11.39 -4.89 -17.52
CA THR A 183 -12.70 -4.32 -17.83
C THR A 183 -12.83 -2.92 -17.24
N PRO A 184 -13.74 -2.08 -17.75
CA PRO A 184 -13.95 -0.71 -17.28
C PRO A 184 -14.17 -0.54 -15.78
N GLU A 185 -14.74 -1.54 -15.09
CA GLU A 185 -14.96 -1.55 -13.64
C GLU A 185 -13.66 -1.58 -12.83
N ARG A 186 -12.52 -1.81 -13.49
CA ARG A 186 -11.18 -1.89 -12.91
C ARG A 186 -10.29 -0.69 -13.28
N LEU A 187 -10.81 0.33 -13.96
CA LEU A 187 -10.00 1.48 -14.41
C LEU A 187 -9.28 2.16 -13.24
N LEU A 188 -9.96 2.37 -12.12
CA LEU A 188 -9.35 3.00 -10.94
C LEU A 188 -8.31 2.10 -10.26
N ASP A 189 -8.54 0.78 -10.24
CA ASP A 189 -7.54 -0.18 -9.73
C ASP A 189 -6.26 -0.13 -10.57
N TYR A 190 -6.42 -0.09 -11.90
CA TYR A 190 -5.30 0.03 -12.82
C TYR A 190 -4.57 1.36 -12.64
N ALA A 191 -5.28 2.47 -12.43
CA ALA A 191 -4.66 3.76 -12.16
C ALA A 191 -3.81 3.73 -10.88
N LEU A 192 -4.33 3.17 -9.79
CA LEU A 192 -3.61 3.04 -8.53
C LEU A 192 -2.41 2.09 -8.64
N PHE A 193 -2.55 1.01 -9.41
CA PHE A 193 -1.45 0.14 -9.79
C PHE A 193 -0.35 0.90 -10.54
N GLU A 194 -0.68 1.71 -11.55
CA GLU A 194 0.32 2.48 -12.30
C GLU A 194 1.04 3.51 -11.45
N ARG A 195 0.32 4.20 -10.55
CA ARG A 195 0.94 5.11 -9.59
C ARG A 195 1.99 4.37 -8.75
N ARG A 196 1.61 3.24 -8.14
CA ARG A 196 2.53 2.42 -7.33
C ARG A 196 3.71 1.92 -8.14
N ALA A 197 3.47 1.43 -9.37
CA ALA A 197 4.52 0.91 -10.23
C ALA A 197 5.53 1.99 -10.63
N THR A 198 5.04 3.21 -10.89
CA THR A 198 5.87 4.37 -11.24
C THR A 198 6.65 4.87 -10.02
N ASP A 199 5.98 5.07 -8.88
CA ASP A 199 6.60 5.59 -7.64
C ASP A 199 7.73 4.70 -7.13
N LEU A 200 7.57 3.38 -7.27
CA LEU A 200 8.56 2.38 -6.85
C LEU A 200 9.55 2.01 -7.94
N ALA A 201 9.43 2.59 -9.14
CA ALA A 201 10.22 2.26 -10.32
C ALA A 201 10.33 0.74 -10.56
N LEU A 202 9.19 0.03 -10.50
CA LEU A 202 9.16 -1.42 -10.61
C LEU A 202 9.71 -1.90 -11.97
N ASP A 203 10.55 -2.93 -11.92
CA ASP A 203 10.95 -3.67 -13.11
C ASP A 203 9.80 -4.58 -13.62
N GLN A 204 9.99 -5.22 -14.78
CA GLN A 204 8.94 -6.02 -15.41
C GLN A 204 8.47 -7.21 -14.53
N PRO A 205 9.37 -8.01 -13.92
CA PRO A 205 8.93 -9.08 -13.03
C PRO A 205 8.13 -8.58 -11.81
N LEU A 206 8.59 -7.52 -11.14
CA LEU A 206 7.88 -6.98 -9.98
C LEU A 206 6.54 -6.33 -10.37
N ARG A 207 6.49 -5.69 -11.53
CA ARG A 207 5.27 -5.13 -12.10
C ARG A 207 4.27 -6.22 -12.44
N PHE A 208 4.71 -7.33 -13.03
CA PHE A 208 3.89 -8.51 -13.31
C PHE A 208 3.29 -9.09 -12.03
N SER A 209 4.14 -9.36 -11.02
CA SER A 209 3.69 -9.86 -9.72
C SER A 209 2.70 -8.91 -9.06
N THR A 210 2.99 -7.61 -9.06
CA THR A 210 2.10 -6.60 -8.45
C THR A 210 0.75 -6.53 -9.19
N ALA A 211 0.73 -6.68 -10.52
CA ALA A 211 -0.52 -6.71 -11.29
C ALA A 211 -1.34 -7.99 -11.01
N GLN A 212 -0.69 -9.13 -10.74
CA GLN A 212 -1.38 -10.34 -10.30
C GLN A 212 -1.96 -10.19 -8.88
N ASP A 213 -1.24 -9.50 -7.99
CA ASP A 213 -1.73 -9.21 -6.64
C ASP A 213 -3.00 -8.34 -6.68
N VAL A 214 -3.05 -7.32 -7.55
CA VAL A 214 -4.25 -6.48 -7.75
C VAL A 214 -5.45 -7.31 -8.25
N ALA A 215 -5.21 -8.30 -9.10
CA ALA A 215 -6.25 -9.23 -9.55
C ALA A 215 -6.79 -10.04 -8.36
N SER A 216 -5.89 -10.60 -7.57
CA SER A 216 -6.17 -11.51 -6.45
C SER A 216 -6.86 -10.79 -5.28
N GLN A 217 -6.44 -9.56 -4.99
CA GLN A 217 -7.05 -8.72 -3.95
C GLN A 217 -8.51 -8.42 -4.24
N ARG A 218 -8.88 -8.12 -5.49
CA ARG A 218 -10.30 -7.89 -5.84
C ARG A 218 -11.13 -9.16 -5.78
N LEU A 219 -10.59 -10.32 -6.15
CA LEU A 219 -11.29 -11.61 -5.98
C LEU A 219 -11.52 -11.94 -4.50
N ALA A 220 -10.50 -11.73 -3.65
CA ALA A 220 -10.65 -11.84 -2.20
C ALA A 220 -11.69 -10.85 -1.65
N ASN A 221 -11.70 -9.62 -2.16
CA ASN A 221 -12.66 -8.57 -1.82
C ASN A 221 -14.02 -8.73 -2.54
N GLN A 222 -14.22 -9.70 -3.44
CA GLN A 222 -15.50 -10.01 -4.07
C GLN A 222 -16.22 -11.14 -3.32
N GLY A 223 -15.49 -12.08 -2.71
CA GLY A 223 -16.03 -13.05 -1.76
C GLY A 223 -16.33 -12.44 -0.38
N ALA A 224 -15.59 -11.40 0.00
CA ALA A 224 -15.90 -10.50 1.11
C ALA A 224 -16.26 -9.14 0.51
N ALA A 225 -17.50 -9.00 0.01
CA ALA A 225 -18.05 -7.79 -0.60
C ALA A 225 -17.35 -6.52 -0.11
N ALA A 226 -16.37 -6.02 -0.88
CA ALA A 226 -15.46 -4.90 -0.60
C ALA A 226 -15.68 -4.30 0.80
N GLY A 227 -15.37 -5.09 1.82
CA GLY A 227 -15.58 -4.67 3.18
C GLY A 227 -14.41 -3.77 3.47
N LEU A 228 -14.65 -2.45 3.51
CA LEU A 228 -13.86 -1.56 4.35
C LEU A 228 -13.47 -2.33 5.62
N HIS A 229 -12.24 -2.21 6.12
CA HIS A 229 -11.89 -2.79 7.41
C HIS A 229 -13.01 -2.48 8.42
N GLU A 230 -13.36 -3.39 9.33
CA GLU A 230 -14.54 -3.21 10.21
C GLU A 230 -14.59 -1.80 10.83
N LEU A 231 -13.42 -1.29 11.27
CA LEU A 231 -13.26 0.09 11.74
C LEU A 231 -13.46 1.19 10.68
N GLU A 232 -13.05 0.99 9.43
CA GLU A 232 -13.34 1.92 8.33
C GLU A 232 -14.85 1.98 8.04
N GLN A 233 -15.52 0.82 8.15
CA GLN A 233 -16.97 0.66 8.03
C GLN A 233 -17.70 1.36 9.20
N GLU A 234 -17.32 1.00 10.44
CA GLU A 234 -17.90 1.51 11.68
C GLU A 234 -17.73 3.03 11.81
N PHE A 235 -16.55 3.54 11.49
CA PHE A 235 -16.26 4.97 11.61
C PHE A 235 -16.65 5.78 10.38
N SER A 236 -16.98 5.13 9.26
CA SER A 236 -17.21 5.78 7.96
C SER A 236 -16.05 6.70 7.57
N LEU A 237 -14.82 6.21 7.77
CA LEU A 237 -13.57 6.92 7.49
C LEU A 237 -12.62 5.96 6.77
N SER A 238 -11.78 6.50 5.88
CA SER A 238 -10.70 5.72 5.29
C SER A 238 -9.62 5.38 6.33
N SER A 239 -8.83 4.32 6.07
CA SER A 239 -7.67 3.94 6.88
C SER A 239 -6.72 5.12 7.09
N ARG A 240 -6.56 5.96 6.07
CA ARG A 240 -5.70 7.15 6.14
C ARG A 240 -6.25 8.17 7.14
N GLU A 241 -7.53 8.49 7.06
CA GLU A 241 -8.18 9.42 7.99
C GLU A 241 -8.15 8.90 9.43
N ILE A 242 -8.36 7.60 9.62
CA ILE A 242 -8.25 6.95 10.94
C ILE A 242 -6.83 7.10 11.49
N ILE A 243 -5.81 6.83 10.69
CA ILE A 243 -4.40 6.99 11.07
C ILE A 243 -4.07 8.47 11.39
N ASP A 244 -4.59 9.41 10.61
CA ASP A 244 -4.40 10.84 10.84
C ASP A 244 -5.06 11.31 12.14
N ILE A 245 -6.26 10.79 12.46
CA ILE A 245 -6.93 11.04 13.74
C ILE A 245 -6.11 10.48 14.91
N ILE A 246 -5.58 9.26 14.78
CA ILE A 246 -4.69 8.65 15.78
C ILE A 246 -3.44 9.53 15.96
N ALA A 247 -2.83 9.98 14.86
CA ALA A 247 -1.63 10.80 14.88
C ALA A 247 -1.86 12.18 15.53
N GLY A 248 -3.03 12.79 15.28
CA GLY A 248 -3.43 14.09 15.82
C GLY A 248 -3.88 14.05 17.28
N ARG A 249 -4.21 12.88 17.84
CA ARG A 249 -4.70 12.73 19.22
C ARG A 249 -3.70 11.98 20.10
N GLY A 250 -3.01 12.72 20.97
CA GLY A 250 -1.93 12.18 21.82
C GLY A 250 -2.31 10.92 22.63
N ARG A 251 -3.52 10.84 23.19
CA ARG A 251 -3.98 9.65 23.94
C ARG A 251 -4.14 8.41 23.06
N LEU A 252 -4.67 8.55 21.85
CA LEU A 252 -4.82 7.44 20.90
C LEU A 252 -3.44 6.98 20.42
N LYS A 253 -2.55 7.92 20.13
CA LYS A 253 -1.16 7.61 19.76
C LYS A 253 -0.43 6.81 20.83
N VAL A 254 -0.64 7.10 22.12
CA VAL A 254 -0.05 6.33 23.22
C VAL A 254 -0.66 4.93 23.32
N ALA A 255 -1.97 4.80 23.19
CA ALA A 255 -2.64 3.49 23.20
C ALA A 255 -2.17 2.60 22.05
N VAL A 256 -2.14 3.13 20.82
CA VAL A 256 -1.67 2.40 19.64
C VAL A 256 -0.19 2.01 19.77
N ARG A 257 0.65 2.87 20.34
CA ARG A 257 2.06 2.51 20.63
C ARG A 257 2.18 1.34 21.61
N GLY A 258 1.27 1.22 22.58
CA GLY A 258 1.17 0.05 23.47
C GLY A 258 0.92 -1.22 22.66
N GLY A 259 -0.20 -1.24 21.93
CA GLY A 259 -0.58 -2.40 21.12
C GLY A 259 0.44 -2.78 20.03
N VAL A 260 1.13 -1.80 19.45
CA VAL A 260 2.23 -2.06 18.50
C VAL A 260 3.44 -2.71 19.19
N ALA A 261 3.79 -2.27 20.40
CA ALA A 261 4.88 -2.88 21.16
C ALA A 261 4.55 -4.33 21.56
N GLU A 262 3.31 -4.60 21.99
CA GLU A 262 2.82 -5.97 22.25
C GLU A 262 2.89 -6.84 20.99
N HIS A 263 2.43 -6.33 19.83
CA HIS A 263 2.51 -7.06 18.57
C HIS A 263 3.96 -7.42 18.19
N HIS A 264 4.90 -6.49 18.37
CA HIS A 264 6.32 -6.77 18.14
C HIS A 264 6.90 -7.74 19.16
N LEU A 265 6.51 -7.65 20.43
CA LEU A 265 6.93 -8.58 21.47
C LEU A 265 6.47 -10.01 21.14
N GLU A 266 5.21 -10.18 20.76
CA GLU A 266 4.66 -11.48 20.37
C GLU A 266 5.46 -12.11 19.23
N ARG A 267 5.78 -11.32 18.19
CA ARG A 267 6.63 -11.77 17.08
C ARG A 267 8.03 -12.17 17.55
N THR A 268 8.63 -11.41 18.46
CA THR A 268 9.94 -11.73 19.05
C THR A 268 9.89 -13.01 19.87
N LEU A 269 8.87 -13.19 20.71
CA LEU A 269 8.70 -14.39 21.54
C LEU A 269 8.48 -15.64 20.68
N ARG A 270 7.63 -15.56 19.65
CA ARG A 270 7.37 -16.68 18.73
C ARG A 270 8.61 -17.08 17.91
N ALA A 271 9.53 -16.15 17.69
CA ALA A 271 10.79 -16.41 16.99
C ALA A 271 11.92 -16.91 17.91
N ASP A 272 11.77 -16.80 19.24
CA ASP A 272 12.78 -17.23 20.20
C ASP A 272 12.83 -18.77 20.28
N PRO A 273 13.98 -19.42 20.02
CA PRO A 273 14.08 -20.87 20.02
C PRO A 273 13.82 -21.51 21.39
N ALA A 274 13.91 -20.77 22.50
CA ALA A 274 13.61 -21.27 23.83
C ALA A 274 12.10 -21.24 24.17
N VAL A 275 11.29 -20.53 23.39
CA VAL A 275 9.84 -20.42 23.59
C VAL A 275 9.11 -21.56 22.87
N GLY A 276 8.19 -22.22 23.58
CA GLY A 276 7.37 -23.31 23.05
C GLY A 276 5.98 -22.84 22.62
N LYS A 277 5.31 -22.02 23.44
CA LYS A 277 3.97 -21.48 23.19
C LYS A 277 3.90 -20.02 23.65
N VAL A 278 3.16 -19.19 22.91
CA VAL A 278 2.82 -17.81 23.27
C VAL A 278 1.32 -17.64 23.10
N GLU A 279 0.65 -17.13 24.13
CA GLU A 279 -0.77 -16.82 24.13
C GLU A 279 -0.95 -15.36 24.57
N ARG A 280 -1.56 -14.55 23.70
CA ARG A 280 -1.88 -13.16 24.01
C ARG A 280 -3.21 -13.08 24.74
N LEU A 281 -3.24 -12.29 25.81
CA LEU A 281 -4.46 -12.02 26.56
C LEU A 281 -4.99 -10.63 26.21
N ASP A 282 -6.31 -10.53 26.06
CA ASP A 282 -7.03 -9.27 25.77
C ASP A 282 -8.15 -9.08 26.81
N LEU A 283 -7.79 -9.26 28.07
CA LEU A 283 -8.70 -9.13 29.21
C LEU A 283 -8.17 -8.08 30.17
N ASP A 284 -9.05 -7.14 30.52
CA ASP A 284 -8.73 -6.09 31.48
C ASP A 284 -8.19 -6.66 32.80
N ALA A 285 -7.13 -6.04 33.30
CA ALA A 285 -6.45 -6.37 34.56
C ALA A 285 -5.64 -7.69 34.60
N LEU A 286 -5.53 -8.42 33.50
CA LEU A 286 -4.52 -9.47 33.32
C LEU A 286 -3.22 -8.90 32.74
N HIS A 287 -2.19 -9.73 32.71
CA HIS A 287 -0.94 -9.49 31.99
C HIS A 287 -1.13 -9.74 30.49
N ASP A 288 -0.20 -9.27 29.66
CA ASP A 288 -0.40 -9.27 28.20
C ASP A 288 -0.18 -10.65 27.55
N PHE A 289 0.71 -11.49 28.09
CA PHE A 289 1.05 -12.80 27.49
C PHE A 289 1.29 -13.93 28.50
N ASP A 290 0.68 -15.09 28.24
CA ASP A 290 1.13 -16.37 28.80
C ASP A 290 2.17 -17.00 27.87
N VAL A 291 3.34 -17.31 28.42
CA VAL A 291 4.44 -17.90 27.64
C VAL A 291 4.91 -19.19 28.29
N THR A 292 4.88 -20.28 27.52
CA THR A 292 5.45 -21.57 27.91
C THR A 292 6.81 -21.73 27.24
N LEU A 293 7.87 -21.87 28.03
CA LEU A 293 9.21 -22.19 27.54
C LEU A 293 9.33 -23.68 27.23
N LYS A 294 10.28 -24.05 26.36
CA LYS A 294 10.52 -25.45 25.99
C LYS A 294 11.07 -26.30 27.14
N ASP A 295 11.60 -25.69 28.18
CA ASP A 295 12.01 -26.37 29.41
C ASP A 295 10.85 -26.59 30.40
N GLY A 296 9.63 -26.21 30.03
CA GLY A 296 8.41 -26.44 30.80
C GLY A 296 8.03 -25.30 31.76
N ARG A 297 8.86 -24.25 31.89
CA ARG A 297 8.47 -23.06 32.67
C ARG A 297 7.34 -22.31 32.00
N GLU A 298 6.38 -21.85 32.80
CA GLU A 298 5.29 -20.96 32.38
C GLU A 298 5.51 -19.59 33.01
N LEU A 299 5.43 -18.54 32.20
CA LEU A 299 5.70 -17.16 32.60
C LEU A 299 4.59 -16.25 32.12
N ARG A 300 4.05 -15.45 33.05
CA ARG A 300 3.12 -14.35 32.79
C ARG A 300 3.93 -13.10 32.49
N VAL A 301 3.78 -12.56 31.28
CA VAL A 301 4.61 -11.45 30.78
C VAL A 301 3.77 -10.20 30.55
N GLU A 302 4.21 -9.09 31.14
CA GLU A 302 3.65 -7.75 30.92
C GLU A 302 4.55 -6.96 29.97
N CYS A 303 3.98 -6.29 28.96
CA CYS A 303 4.68 -5.42 28.02
C CYS A 303 4.54 -3.95 28.42
N LYS A 304 5.66 -3.22 28.47
CA LYS A 304 5.65 -1.75 28.66
C LYS A 304 6.61 -1.06 27.73
N ASN A 305 6.21 0.10 27.23
CA ASN A 305 7.09 0.98 26.48
C ASN A 305 8.03 1.73 27.42
N ALA A 306 9.33 1.71 27.12
CA ALA A 306 10.30 2.58 27.78
C ALA A 306 10.06 4.05 27.42
N SER A 307 10.40 4.94 28.34
CA SER A 307 10.40 6.38 28.13
C SER A 307 11.40 6.75 27.03
N PRO A 308 11.10 7.75 26.19
CA PRO A 308 12.09 8.34 25.30
C PRO A 308 13.25 9.00 26.05
N GLU A 309 13.02 9.42 27.30
CA GLU A 309 14.05 10.03 28.15
C GLU A 309 14.77 8.99 29.00
N ARG A 310 16.07 9.18 29.16
CA ARG A 310 16.93 8.35 30.02
C ARG A 310 17.07 8.97 31.42
N TYR A 311 17.53 8.19 32.39
CA TYR A 311 18.07 8.74 33.64
C TYR A 311 19.37 9.49 33.36
N ALA A 312 19.80 10.33 34.31
CA ALA A 312 21.05 11.10 34.18
C ALA A 312 22.30 10.21 34.01
N ASN A 313 22.24 8.98 34.53
CA ASN A 313 23.29 7.97 34.38
C ASN A 313 23.24 7.21 33.04
N GLY A 314 22.28 7.51 32.16
CA GLY A 314 22.14 6.88 30.83
C GLY A 314 21.21 5.67 30.77
N ASP A 315 20.74 5.16 31.91
CA ASP A 315 19.81 4.03 31.96
C ASP A 315 18.44 4.39 31.36
N TYR A 316 17.78 3.42 30.72
CA TYR A 316 16.41 3.63 30.26
C TYR A 316 15.43 3.59 31.43
N LYS A 317 14.28 4.24 31.22
CA LYS A 317 13.18 4.30 32.18
C LYS A 317 12.01 3.50 31.62
N VAL A 318 11.36 2.66 32.43
CA VAL A 318 10.07 2.07 32.06
C VAL A 318 9.04 2.38 33.13
N GLU A 319 7.86 2.81 32.71
CA GLU A 319 6.74 3.11 33.59
C GLU A 319 5.87 1.85 33.75
N VAL A 320 5.86 1.29 34.97
CA VAL A 320 5.15 0.07 35.35
C VAL A 320 3.99 0.44 36.29
N GLN A 321 3.03 1.19 35.75
CA GLN A 321 1.77 1.49 36.42
C GLN A 321 0.60 1.45 35.43
N LYS A 322 -0.60 1.21 35.95
CA LYS A 322 -1.86 1.26 35.19
C LYS A 322 -2.20 2.71 34.86
N THR A 323 -2.97 2.92 33.79
CA THR A 323 -3.36 4.27 33.34
C THR A 323 -4.44 4.90 34.21
N ARG A 324 -5.20 4.11 34.98
CA ARG A 324 -6.30 4.56 35.85
C ARG A 324 -6.20 3.92 37.24
N ALA A 325 -6.71 4.65 38.24
CA ALA A 325 -6.98 4.14 39.58
C ALA A 325 -8.48 3.92 39.75
N SER A 326 -8.86 2.92 40.52
CA SER A 326 -10.22 2.71 41.01
C SER A 326 -10.65 3.88 41.89
N LYS A 327 -11.92 4.26 41.81
CA LYS A 327 -12.49 5.36 42.59
C LYS A 327 -12.36 5.06 44.08
N GLY A 328 -11.66 5.92 44.82
CA GLY A 328 -11.43 5.75 46.26
C GLY A 328 -10.25 4.86 46.65
N ASP A 329 -9.52 4.28 45.68
CA ASP A 329 -8.31 3.49 45.94
C ASP A 329 -7.15 3.92 45.02
N PRO A 330 -6.31 4.87 45.45
CA PRO A 330 -5.12 5.29 44.71
C PRO A 330 -4.10 4.18 44.47
N ALA A 331 -4.04 3.16 45.34
CA ALA A 331 -3.05 2.07 45.24
C ALA A 331 -3.34 1.12 44.09
N SER A 332 -4.61 1.01 43.67
CA SER A 332 -5.05 0.18 42.54
C SER A 332 -4.36 0.50 41.20
N ARG A 333 -3.79 1.70 41.07
CA ARG A 333 -3.00 2.09 39.88
C ARG A 333 -1.68 1.34 39.78
N PHE A 334 -1.14 0.86 40.88
CA PHE A 334 0.13 0.15 40.91
C PHE A 334 -0.09 -1.36 40.80
N TYR A 335 0.73 -2.01 39.98
CA TYR A 335 0.70 -3.46 39.84
C TYR A 335 1.11 -4.13 41.16
N ARG A 336 0.43 -5.23 41.49
CA ARG A 336 0.89 -6.12 42.55
C ARG A 336 2.11 -6.90 42.09
N VAL A 337 2.92 -7.31 43.07
CA VAL A 337 4.12 -8.11 42.83
C VAL A 337 3.84 -9.52 42.27
N ASP A 338 2.60 -9.99 42.37
CA ASP A 338 2.14 -11.31 41.93
C ASP A 338 1.27 -11.26 40.68
N GLN A 339 1.06 -10.08 40.07
CA GLN A 339 0.16 -9.92 38.92
C GLN A 339 0.77 -10.48 37.62
N PHE A 340 2.09 -10.48 37.50
CA PHE A 340 2.85 -11.07 36.39
C PHE A 340 4.24 -11.47 36.88
N ASP A 341 4.93 -12.36 36.16
CA ASP A 341 6.22 -12.91 36.56
C ASP A 341 7.39 -12.13 35.95
N VAL A 342 7.21 -11.60 34.73
CA VAL A 342 8.24 -10.86 33.99
C VAL A 342 7.67 -9.59 33.36
N ILE A 343 8.44 -8.50 33.43
CA ILE A 343 8.21 -7.30 32.63
C ILE A 343 9.10 -7.34 31.38
N ALA A 344 8.51 -7.06 30.21
CA ALA A 344 9.19 -6.85 28.94
C ALA A 344 9.17 -5.35 28.59
N ALA A 345 10.31 -4.69 28.73
CA ALA A 345 10.48 -3.28 28.37
C ALA A 345 10.84 -3.13 26.89
N CYS A 346 9.94 -2.55 26.10
CA CYS A 346 10.17 -2.17 24.71
C CYS A 346 11.04 -0.90 24.63
N LEU A 347 12.19 -1.00 23.97
CA LEU A 347 13.18 0.08 23.86
C LEU A 347 12.99 0.99 22.63
N TYR A 348 11.93 0.80 21.84
CA TYR A 348 11.74 1.53 20.58
C TYR A 348 11.72 3.06 20.76
N SER A 349 11.07 3.59 21.80
CA SER A 349 11.01 5.04 22.03
C SER A 349 12.40 5.69 22.16
N PRO A 350 13.32 5.18 23.00
CA PRO A 350 14.66 5.75 23.15
C PRO A 350 15.70 5.26 22.12
N THR A 351 15.51 4.14 21.41
CA THR A 351 16.51 3.59 20.47
C THR A 351 16.09 3.54 19.01
N ARG A 352 14.79 3.64 18.72
CA ARG A 352 14.18 3.38 17.40
C ARG A 352 14.32 1.94 16.90
N GLU A 353 14.67 1.01 17.78
CA GLU A 353 14.76 -0.40 17.48
C GLU A 353 13.69 -1.18 18.25
N TRP A 354 13.05 -2.15 17.61
CA TRP A 354 12.11 -3.08 18.24
C TRP A 354 12.87 -4.12 19.07
N ALA A 355 13.54 -3.66 20.11
CA ALA A 355 14.31 -4.46 21.05
C ALA A 355 13.64 -4.48 22.42
N PHE A 356 13.73 -5.63 23.09
CA PHE A 356 13.12 -5.85 24.41
C PHE A 356 14.17 -6.18 25.47
N ARG A 357 13.88 -5.78 26.71
CA ARG A 357 14.64 -6.16 27.91
C ARG A 357 13.68 -6.74 28.94
N TYR A 358 14.11 -7.81 29.60
CA TYR A 358 13.28 -8.62 30.47
C TYR A 358 13.80 -8.60 31.91
N GLN A 359 12.90 -8.53 32.89
CA GLN A 359 13.24 -8.61 34.31
C GLN A 359 12.14 -9.30 35.11
N LEU A 360 12.54 -10.10 36.10
CA LEU A 360 11.61 -10.73 37.04
C LEU A 360 10.94 -9.68 37.93
N THR A 361 9.63 -9.84 38.14
CA THR A 361 8.84 -8.95 39.00
C THR A 361 9.35 -8.89 40.44
N GLU A 362 9.93 -9.98 40.94
CA GLU A 362 10.55 -10.03 42.27
C GLU A 362 11.77 -9.11 42.42
N ARG A 363 12.47 -8.79 41.31
CA ARG A 363 13.66 -7.93 41.30
C ARG A 363 13.33 -6.46 41.04
N LEU A 364 12.06 -6.14 40.79
CA LEU A 364 11.61 -4.76 40.57
C LEU A 364 11.46 -4.01 41.90
N THR A 365 11.73 -2.71 41.86
CA THR A 365 11.64 -1.83 43.03
C THR A 365 10.19 -1.74 43.52
N ARG A 366 9.98 -1.86 44.83
CA ARG A 366 8.66 -1.77 45.47
C ARG A 366 8.24 -0.33 45.71
N HIS A 367 6.94 -0.09 45.75
CA HIS A 367 6.39 1.23 46.06
C HIS A 367 6.65 1.58 47.53
N SER A 368 7.13 2.80 47.81
CA SER A 368 7.53 3.23 49.16
C SER A 368 6.37 3.23 50.17
N ALA A 369 5.15 3.55 49.70
CA ALA A 369 3.95 3.56 50.53
C ALA A 369 3.12 2.26 50.47
N PHE A 370 3.36 1.37 49.50
CA PHE A 370 2.55 0.18 49.24
C PHE A 370 3.48 -1.02 48.97
N GLY A 371 3.93 -1.70 50.02
CA GLY A 371 5.00 -2.70 49.92
C GLY A 371 4.66 -3.93 49.06
N ASP A 372 3.37 -4.23 48.88
CA ASP A 372 2.84 -5.27 47.99
C ASP A 372 2.73 -4.82 46.52
N ARG A 373 3.19 -3.60 46.20
CA ARG A 373 3.09 -2.99 44.87
C ARG A 373 4.44 -2.61 44.29
N LEU A 374 4.49 -2.54 42.97
CA LEU A 374 5.64 -2.05 42.22
C LEU A 374 5.70 -0.52 42.25
N ALA A 375 6.91 0.03 42.35
CA ALA A 375 7.13 1.44 42.09
C ALA A 375 6.79 1.76 40.62
N PRO A 376 6.20 2.93 40.33
CA PRO A 376 5.73 3.25 38.98
C PRO A 376 6.87 3.38 37.98
N MET A 377 8.07 3.76 38.41
CA MET A 377 9.23 3.92 37.52
C MET A 377 10.29 2.89 37.88
N GLN A 378 10.75 2.13 36.88
CA GLN A 378 11.81 1.15 37.02
C GLN A 378 12.99 1.51 36.10
N PRO A 379 14.25 1.45 36.59
CA PRO A 379 15.42 1.58 35.75
C PRO A 379 15.68 0.28 34.97
N VAL A 380 15.78 0.40 33.64
CA VAL A 380 16.20 -0.69 32.76
C VAL A 380 17.72 -0.61 32.62
N THR A 381 18.41 -1.32 33.50
CA THR A 381 19.87 -1.35 33.60
C THR A 381 20.46 -2.46 32.73
N GLY A 382 21.79 -2.55 32.69
CA GLY A 382 22.51 -3.65 32.02
C GLY A 382 22.24 -5.05 32.59
N THR A 383 21.61 -5.17 33.76
CA THR A 383 21.28 -6.45 34.38
C THR A 383 19.97 -7.06 33.87
N TRP A 384 19.20 -6.31 33.07
CA TRP A 384 17.99 -6.84 32.44
C TRP A 384 18.37 -7.76 31.27
N SER A 385 17.74 -8.93 31.21
CA SER A 385 18.02 -9.95 30.21
C SER A 385 17.58 -9.53 28.81
N ARG A 386 18.26 -10.05 27.78
CA ARG A 386 17.90 -9.82 26.37
C ARG A 386 16.89 -10.83 25.83
N THR A 387 16.69 -11.94 26.53
CA THR A 387 15.74 -13.00 26.20
C THR A 387 14.88 -13.30 27.41
N LEU A 388 13.67 -13.82 27.17
CA LEU A 388 12.76 -14.20 28.24
C LEU A 388 13.30 -15.38 29.05
N ALA A 389 13.86 -16.39 28.36
CA ALA A 389 14.38 -17.60 29.00
C ALA A 389 15.50 -17.32 30.01
N ALA A 390 16.34 -16.31 29.76
CA ALA A 390 17.40 -15.89 30.67
C ALA A 390 16.90 -14.98 31.81
N ALA A 391 15.74 -14.33 31.66
CA ALA A 391 15.12 -13.59 32.75
C ALA A 391 14.49 -14.53 33.78
N GLY A 392 13.82 -15.59 33.32
CA GLY A 392 13.12 -16.55 34.19
C GLY A 392 14.01 -17.53 34.96
N SER A 393 15.35 -17.40 34.86
CA SER A 393 16.34 -18.35 35.37
C SER A 393 16.91 -17.98 36.73
#